data_AF-A0A7S2KFN7-F1
#
_entry.id   AF-A0A7S2KFN7-F1
#
_cell.length_a   1.000
_cell.length_b   1.000
_cell.length_c   1.000
_cell.angle_alpha   90.00
_cell.angle_beta   90.00
_cell.angle_gamma   90.00
#
_symmetry.space_group_name_H-M   'P 1'
#
loop_
_entity.id
_entity.type
_entity.pdbx_description
1 polymer ?
#
loop_
_entity_poly.entity_id
_entity_poly.type
_entity_poly.pdbx_seq_one_letter_code
_entity_poly.pdbx_strand_id
1 'polypeptide(L)'
;IAPIPISKYEWKVFKSPLRLLQVFTLCLVMIIAEINLFLIANSLGIPLSTGSLFCHGRLASLGFLSAIAATEFFDYISNRTPNNMGPSVSLLALMLSVETAVNIKFFPPHMMAEIKKA
;
A
#
# COMPACT_ATOMS: atom_id res chain seq x y z
N ILE A 1 4.70 23.28 17.42
CA ILE A 1 4.20 21.99 16.91
C ILE A 1 3.57 21.29 18.11
N ALA A 2 2.25 21.37 18.27
CA ALA A 2 1.58 20.73 19.40
C ALA A 2 1.50 19.20 19.15
N PRO A 3 1.65 18.35 20.18
CA PRO A 3 1.56 16.90 20.03
C PRO A 3 0.14 16.51 19.60
N ILE A 4 0.05 15.64 18.59
CA ILE A 4 -1.22 15.10 18.11
C ILE A 4 -1.84 14.32 19.28
N PRO A 5 -3.02 14.69 19.79
CA PRO A 5 -3.63 13.98 20.90
C PRO A 5 -3.97 12.55 20.46
N ILE A 6 -3.30 11.58 21.09
CA ILE A 6 -3.49 10.13 20.88
C ILE A 6 -4.94 9.68 21.22
N SER A 7 -5.75 10.55 21.85
CA SER A 7 -7.02 10.18 22.49
C SER A 7 -8.30 10.27 21.62
N LYS A 8 -8.23 10.29 20.28
CA LYS A 8 -9.46 10.35 19.44
C LYS A 8 -9.66 9.21 18.44
N TYR A 9 -8.75 8.25 18.34
CA TYR A 9 -8.89 7.13 17.40
C TYR A 9 -9.50 5.90 18.08
N GLU A 10 -10.83 5.85 18.15
CA GLU A 10 -11.54 4.62 18.50
C GLU A 10 -11.56 3.66 17.30
N TRP A 11 -10.59 2.74 17.24
CA TRP A 11 -10.50 1.63 16.27
C TRP A 11 -11.62 0.60 16.48
N LYS A 12 -12.89 1.01 16.40
CA LYS A 12 -14.03 0.10 16.46
C LYS A 12 -14.36 -0.37 15.05
N VAL A 13 -13.59 -1.34 14.56
CA VAL A 13 -13.70 -1.93 13.20
C VAL A 13 -15.10 -2.51 12.95
N PHE A 14 -15.69 -3.16 13.96
CA PHE A 14 -17.02 -3.79 13.87
C PHE A 14 -18.19 -2.83 14.15
N LYS A 15 -17.94 -1.56 14.47
CA LYS A 15 -19.01 -0.60 14.80
C LYS A 15 -19.86 -0.21 13.59
N SER A 16 -19.30 -0.31 12.38
CA SER A 16 -19.99 0.03 11.14
C SER A 16 -19.45 -0.81 9.99
N PRO A 17 -20.31 -1.31 9.08
CA PRO A 17 -19.87 -2.05 7.89
C PRO A 17 -18.93 -1.22 7.01
N LEU A 18 -19.06 0.11 7.04
CA LEU A 18 -18.21 1.03 6.30
C LEU A 18 -16.77 1.02 6.85
N ARG A 19 -16.59 0.81 8.16
CA ARG A 19 -15.25 0.67 8.78
C ARG A 19 -14.60 -0.67 8.48
N LEU A 20 -15.40 -1.73 8.39
CA LEU A 20 -14.91 -3.03 7.95
C LEU A 20 -14.43 -2.99 6.50
N LEU A 21 -15.20 -2.31 5.63
CA LEU A 21 -14.79 -2.07 4.24
C LEU A 21 -13.48 -1.28 4.15
N GLN A 22 -13.28 -0.27 5.00
CA GLN A 22 -12.01 0.49 5.05
C GLN A 22 -10.80 -0.39 5.36
N VAL A 23 -10.91 -1.25 6.37
CA VAL A 23 -9.82 -2.18 6.73
C VAL A 23 -9.57 -3.17 5.59
N PHE A 24 -10.63 -3.65 4.94
CA PHE A 24 -10.51 -4.54 3.79
C PHE A 24 -9.84 -3.86 2.59
N THR A 25 -10.22 -2.62 2.27
CA THR A 25 -9.57 -1.82 1.23
C THR A 25 -8.10 -1.60 1.54
N LEU A 26 -7.75 -1.31 2.79
CA LEU A 26 -6.36 -1.12 3.19
C LEU A 26 -5.55 -2.41 3.04
N CYS A 27 -6.10 -3.56 3.46
CA CYS A 27 -5.50 -4.87 3.20
C CYS A 27 -5.29 -5.13 1.70
N LEU A 28 -6.29 -4.86 0.86
CA LEU A 28 -6.15 -5.03 -0.59
C LEU A 28 -5.05 -4.16 -1.18
N VAL A 29 -4.95 -2.89 -0.76
CA VAL A 29 -3.90 -1.96 -1.20
C VAL A 29 -2.52 -2.48 -0.81
N MET A 30 -2.35 -3.02 0.41
CA MET A 30 -1.08 -3.60 0.86
C MET A 30 -0.72 -4.87 0.08
N ILE A 31 -1.71 -5.71 -0.25
CA ILE A 31 -1.50 -6.89 -1.10
C ILE A 31 -1.06 -6.46 -2.51
N ILE A 32 -1.68 -5.44 -3.09
CA ILE A 32 -1.29 -4.90 -4.39
C ILE A 32 0.15 -4.36 -4.37
N ALA A 33 0.54 -3.66 -3.29
CA ALA A 33 1.91 -3.17 -3.10
C ALA A 33 2.95 -4.31 -3.08
N GLU A 34 2.64 -5.41 -2.40
CA GLU A 34 3.49 -6.62 -2.36
C GLU A 34 3.55 -7.34 -3.71
N ILE A 35 2.42 -7.47 -4.41
CA ILE A 35 2.38 -8.04 -5.76
C ILE A 35 3.25 -7.19 -6.70
N ASN A 36 3.16 -5.86 -6.58
CA ASN A 36 3.99 -4.96 -7.36
C ASN A 36 5.48 -5.16 -7.07
N LEU A 37 5.88 -5.36 -5.81
CA LEU A 37 7.26 -5.71 -5.46
C LEU A 37 7.72 -6.98 -6.14
N PHE A 38 6.90 -8.03 -6.01
CA PHE A 38 7.22 -9.34 -6.54
C PHE A 38 7.43 -9.30 -8.05
N LEU A 39 6.54 -8.59 -8.76
CA LEU A 39 6.65 -8.38 -10.20
C LEU A 39 7.93 -7.62 -10.59
N ILE A 40 8.26 -6.54 -9.88
CA ILE A 40 9.49 -5.76 -10.15
C ILE A 40 10.73 -6.62 -9.89
N ALA A 41 10.77 -7.33 -8.76
CA ALA A 41 11.89 -8.19 -8.40
C ALA A 41 12.08 -9.31 -9.43
N ASN A 42 10.98 -9.93 -9.87
CA ASN A 42 11.00 -10.97 -10.90
C ASN A 42 11.39 -10.42 -12.29
N SER A 43 10.93 -9.22 -12.66
CA SER A 43 11.28 -8.56 -13.92
C SER A 43 12.76 -8.17 -13.99
N LEU A 44 13.28 -7.60 -12.91
CA LEU A 44 14.66 -7.13 -12.82
C LEU A 44 15.66 -8.25 -12.46
N GLY A 45 15.18 -9.48 -12.26
CA GLY A 45 16.02 -10.61 -11.84
C GLY A 45 16.69 -10.39 -10.48
N ILE A 46 16.10 -9.55 -9.62
CA ILE A 46 16.62 -9.28 -8.28
C ILE A 46 16.40 -10.55 -7.45
N PRO A 47 17.47 -11.15 -6.89
CA PRO A 47 17.31 -12.34 -6.08
C PRO A 47 16.47 -12.00 -4.84
N LEU A 48 15.27 -12.58 -4.76
CA LEU A 48 14.37 -12.54 -3.59
C LEU A 48 14.93 -13.30 -2.37
N SER A 49 16.23 -13.57 -2.35
CA SER A 49 16.92 -14.23 -1.25
C SER A 49 16.59 -13.53 0.07
N THR A 50 16.36 -14.33 1.11
CA THR A 50 16.09 -13.93 2.50
C THR A 50 17.13 -12.93 3.06
N GLY A 51 18.28 -12.73 2.40
CA GLY A 51 19.31 -11.76 2.77
C GLY A 51 19.29 -10.40 2.03
N SER A 52 18.34 -10.16 1.11
CA SER A 52 18.30 -8.87 0.38
C SER A 52 17.84 -7.74 1.32
N LEU A 53 18.80 -6.95 1.79
CA LEU A 53 18.55 -5.75 2.61
C LEU A 53 17.63 -4.74 1.89
N PHE A 54 17.63 -4.75 0.57
CA PHE A 54 16.76 -3.90 -0.24
C PHE A 54 15.27 -4.23 -0.03
N CYS A 55 14.90 -5.51 -0.09
CA CYS A 55 13.51 -5.93 0.13
C CYS A 55 13.06 -5.65 1.57
N HIS A 56 13.93 -5.89 2.56
CA HIS A 56 13.63 -5.61 3.97
C HIS A 56 13.50 -4.10 4.26
N GLY A 57 14.39 -3.28 3.72
CA GLY A 57 14.33 -1.83 3.88
C GLY A 57 13.08 -1.24 3.23
N ARG A 58 12.68 -1.75 2.06
CA ARG A 58 11.42 -1.35 1.42
C ARG A 58 10.20 -1.79 2.23
N LEU A 59 10.17 -3.04 2.71
CA LEU A 59 9.07 -3.53 3.55
C LEU A 59 8.92 -2.70 4.83
N ALA A 60 10.03 -2.37 5.50
CA ALA A 60 10.02 -1.56 6.71
C ALA A 60 9.52 -0.12 6.45
N SER A 61 10.00 0.51 5.38
CA SER A 61 9.58 1.88 5.02
C SER A 61 8.13 1.93 4.55
N LEU A 62 7.67 0.96 3.76
CA LEU A 62 6.28 0.81 3.36
C LEU A 62 5.38 0.53 4.58
N GLY A 63 5.82 -0.34 5.49
CA GLY A 63 5.12 -0.62 6.75
C GLY A 63 4.93 0.64 7.58
N PHE A 64 5.98 1.44 7.77
CA PHE A 64 5.88 2.70 8.51
C PHE A 64 4.97 3.72 7.83
N LEU A 65 5.12 3.92 6.52
CA LEU A 65 4.28 4.83 5.74
C LEU A 65 2.81 4.40 5.77
N SER A 66 2.55 3.10 5.62
CA SER A 66 1.19 2.54 5.62
C SER A 66 0.47 2.74 6.96
N ALA A 67 1.18 2.68 8.09
CA ALA A 67 0.60 2.91 9.40
C ALA A 67 0.11 4.35 9.56
N ILE A 68 0.90 5.33 9.08
CA ILE A 68 0.51 6.74 9.08
C ILE A 68 -0.65 6.98 8.09
N ALA A 69 -0.54 6.45 6.87
CA ALA A 69 -1.58 6.55 5.86
C ALA A 69 -2.90 5.91 6.32
N ALA A 70 -2.86 4.81 7.07
CA ALA A 70 -4.06 4.17 7.63
C ALA A 70 -4.81 5.10 8.60
N THR A 71 -4.07 5.83 9.44
CA THR A 71 -4.68 6.77 10.38
C THR A 71 -5.32 7.96 9.67
N GLU A 72 -4.63 8.53 8.68
CA GLU A 72 -5.15 9.64 7.85
C GLU A 72 -6.37 9.20 7.02
N PHE A 73 -6.32 7.99 6.44
CA PHE A 73 -7.42 7.43 5.66
C PHE A 73 -8.65 7.16 6.53
N PHE A 74 -8.43 6.66 7.75
CA PHE A 74 -9.50 6.45 8.72
C PHE A 74 -10.16 7.78 9.14
N ASP A 75 -9.36 8.83 9.34
CA ASP A 75 -9.85 10.16 9.71
C ASP A 75 -10.64 10.80 8.57
N TYR A 76 -10.11 10.75 7.34
CA TYR A 76 -10.75 11.27 6.13
C TYR A 76 -12.16 10.71 5.94
N ILE A 77 -12.34 9.39 6.14
CA ILE A 77 -13.64 8.75 5.93
C ILE A 77 -14.55 8.89 7.15
N SER A 78 -14.00 8.84 8.37
CA SER A 78 -14.81 8.88 9.60
C SER A 78 -15.36 10.27 9.91
N ASN A 79 -14.58 11.33 9.65
CA ASN A 79 -14.96 12.69 10.04
C ASN A 79 -15.55 13.54 8.90
N ARG A 80 -15.65 13.00 7.66
CA ARG A 80 -16.12 13.74 6.46
C ARG A 80 -15.59 15.18 6.41
N THR A 81 -14.36 15.39 6.89
CA THR A 81 -13.75 16.71 6.89
C THR A 81 -13.52 17.09 5.43
N PRO A 82 -14.08 18.23 4.97
CA PRO A 82 -13.83 18.67 3.62
C PRO A 82 -12.35 19.03 3.53
N ASN A 83 -11.70 18.59 2.46
CA ASN A 83 -10.52 19.23 1.87
C ASN A 83 -9.16 18.52 1.98
N ASN A 84 -9.12 17.18 1.82
CA ASN A 84 -8.12 16.40 1.05
C ASN A 84 -7.76 15.08 1.73
N MET A 85 -7.51 14.04 0.92
CA MET A 85 -6.78 12.86 1.39
C MET A 85 -5.44 13.32 1.97
N GLY A 86 -5.10 12.84 3.16
CA GLY A 86 -3.87 13.24 3.83
C GLY A 86 -2.62 13.03 2.95
N PRO A 87 -1.55 13.80 3.20
CA PRO A 87 -0.34 13.76 2.37
C PRO A 87 0.28 12.36 2.32
N SER A 88 0.17 11.56 3.39
CA SER A 88 0.73 10.21 3.46
C SER A 88 -0.05 9.24 2.58
N VAL A 89 -1.38 9.35 2.56
CA VAL A 89 -2.27 8.56 1.68
C VAL A 89 -1.98 8.87 0.21
N SER A 90 -1.84 10.17 -0.11
CA SER A 90 -1.56 10.63 -1.47
C SER A 90 -0.18 10.14 -1.96
N LEU A 91 0.82 10.17 -1.08
CA LEU A 91 2.17 9.67 -1.37
C LEU A 91 2.17 8.16 -1.62
N LEU A 92 1.44 7.40 -0.80
CA LEU A 92 1.30 5.95 -0.97
C LEU A 92 0.57 5.60 -2.29
N ALA A 93 -0.46 6.36 -2.65
CA ALA A 93 -1.16 6.20 -3.93
C ALA A 93 -0.25 6.52 -5.13
N LEU A 94 0.57 7.56 -5.05
CA LEU A 94 1.53 7.93 -6.10
C LEU A 94 2.62 6.86 -6.26
N MET A 95 3.16 6.36 -5.14
CA MET A 95 4.14 5.26 -5.14
C MET A 95 3.58 4.02 -5.85
N LEU A 96 2.37 3.58 -5.47
CA LEU A 96 1.69 2.45 -6.11
C LEU A 96 1.43 2.67 -7.60
N SER A 97 1.05 3.89 -7.98
CA SER A 97 0.78 4.24 -9.38
C SER A 97 2.05 4.11 -10.22
N VAL A 98 3.19 4.59 -9.71
CA VAL A 98 4.49 4.48 -10.38
C VAL A 98 4.91 3.02 -10.49
N GLU A 99 4.80 2.23 -9.42
CA GLU A 99 5.15 0.82 -9.43
C GLU A 99 4.31 0.01 -10.42
N THR A 100 3.01 0.30 -10.48
CA THR A 100 2.10 -0.33 -11.43
C THR A 100 2.47 0.04 -12.86
N ALA A 101 2.82 1.30 -13.13
CA ALA A 101 3.29 1.73 -14.45
C ALA A 101 4.61 1.04 -14.85
N VAL A 102 5.53 0.86 -13.90
CA VAL A 102 6.77 0.09 -14.12
C VAL A 102 6.44 -1.36 -14.43
N ASN A 103 5.52 -1.99 -13.70
CA ASN A 103 5.12 -3.38 -13.94
C ASN A 103 4.43 -3.59 -15.28
N ILE A 104 3.62 -2.63 -15.75
CA ILE A 104 3.02 -2.69 -17.09
C ILE A 104 4.12 -2.60 -18.15
N LYS A 105 5.10 -1.71 -17.97
CA LYS A 105 6.16 -1.49 -18.95
C LYS A 105 7.20 -2.61 -19.01
N PHE A 106 7.56 -3.17 -17.86
CA PHE A 106 8.58 -4.20 -17.72
C PHE A 106 7.98 -5.55 -17.36
N PHE A 107 6.76 -5.85 -17.82
CA PHE A 107 6.08 -7.07 -17.43
C PHE A 107 6.89 -8.32 -17.86
N PRO A 108 7.09 -9.31 -16.98
CA PRO A 108 7.98 -10.44 -17.27
C PRO A 108 7.52 -11.26 -18.50
N PRO A 109 8.40 -11.47 -19.49
CA PRO A 109 8.02 -12.09 -20.76
C PRO A 109 7.59 -13.56 -20.60
N HIS A 110 8.15 -14.27 -19.63
CA HIS A 110 7.75 -15.65 -19.32
C HIS A 110 6.32 -15.74 -18.76
N MET A 111 5.87 -14.75 -17.98
CA MET A 111 4.48 -14.70 -17.50
C MET A 111 3.50 -14.32 -18.60
N MET A 112 3.89 -13.42 -19.53
CA MET A 112 3.04 -13.14 -20.71
C MET A 112 2.81 -14.39 -21.56
N ALA A 113 3.82 -15.25 -21.68
CA ALA A 113 3.72 -16.47 -22.46
C ALA A 113 2.72 -17.47 -21.85
N GLU A 114 2.66 -17.57 -20.53
CA GLU A 114 1.67 -18.40 -19.83
C GLU A 114 0.26 -17.81 -19.91
N ILE A 115 0.11 -16.48 -19.81
CA ILE A 115 -1.20 -15.81 -19.98
C ILE A 115 -1.77 -16.03 -21.39
N LYS A 116 -0.93 -16.08 -22.43
CA LYS A 116 -1.37 -16.36 -23.81
C LYS A 116 -1.80 -17.81 -24.05
N LYS A 117 -1.43 -18.75 -23.16
CA LYS A 117 -1.79 -20.17 -23.26
C LYS A 117 -3.07 -20.51 -22.49
N ALA A 118 -3.42 -19.70 -21.49
CA ALA A 118 -4.65 -19.81 -20.70
C ALA A 118 -5.85 -19.21 -21.46
#